data_AF-A0A2T6DJM9-F1
#
_entry.id   AF-A0A2T6DJM9-F1
#
_cell.length_a   1.000
_cell.length_b   1.000
_cell.length_c   1.000
_cell.angle_alpha   90.00
_cell.angle_beta   90.00
_cell.angle_gamma   90.00
#
_symmetry.space_group_name_H-M   'P 1'
#
loop_
_entity.id
_entity.type
_entity.pdbx_description
1 polymer ?
#
loop_
_entity_poly.entity_id
_entity_poly.type
_entity_poly.pdbx_seq_one_letter_code
_entity_poly.pdbx_strand_id
1 'polypeptide(L)'
;MAEKKPRADAKLLNLPEEVAAELSSALLEGMGYAKARKWLADNYGVRASMDAFSRFYEKVCAPELLARRRRTVKTADMLAEAVAAGTGRYDAVLMEQVKQRTFELLLNPQAKADQVMLLMSTIQRGQDQKLKEEQLALARDKFEFSAAEAALKHAAELQVISRDTSKDTQGKVNEARRLMYGEDAK
;
A
#
# COMPACT_ATOMS: atom_id res chain seq x y z
N MET A 1 26.76 51.56 -11.59
CA MET A 1 25.81 51.52 -10.44
C MET A 1 26.32 50.43 -9.50
N ALA A 2 26.69 50.77 -8.27
CA ALA A 2 27.27 49.80 -7.34
C ALA A 2 26.18 48.86 -6.82
N GLU A 3 26.25 47.58 -7.19
CA GLU A 3 25.41 46.52 -6.62
C GLU A 3 25.66 46.45 -5.12
N LYS A 4 24.64 46.81 -4.34
CA LYS A 4 24.64 46.66 -2.88
C LYS A 4 24.89 45.18 -2.57
N LYS A 5 25.96 44.90 -1.79
CA LYS A 5 26.21 43.55 -1.25
C LYS A 5 24.90 43.01 -0.65
N PRO A 6 24.39 41.86 -1.14
CA PRO A 6 23.23 41.24 -0.53
C PRO A 6 23.54 41.03 0.95
N ARG A 7 22.57 41.39 1.81
CA ARG A 7 22.73 41.22 3.25
C ARG A 7 23.09 39.74 3.53
N ALA A 8 23.92 39.49 4.53
CA ALA A 8 24.50 38.17 4.79
C ALA A 8 23.44 37.07 5.08
N ASP A 9 22.24 37.49 5.49
CA ASP A 9 21.04 36.67 5.68
C ASP A 9 20.36 36.24 4.37
N ALA A 10 20.63 36.91 3.24
CA ALA A 10 20.08 36.56 1.93
C ALA A 10 20.92 35.51 1.16
N LYS A 11 22.05 35.05 1.71
CA LYS A 11 22.96 34.15 0.98
C LYS A 11 22.33 32.80 0.62
N LEU A 12 21.56 32.21 1.54
CA LEU A 12 20.93 30.92 1.27
C LEU A 12 19.76 31.01 0.28
N LEU A 13 19.07 32.17 0.25
CA LEU A 13 17.96 32.41 -0.68
C LEU A 13 18.43 32.69 -2.12
N ASN A 14 19.71 33.01 -2.30
CA ASN A 14 20.33 33.27 -3.60
C ASN A 14 21.29 32.13 -4.01
N LEU A 15 21.13 30.94 -3.45
CA LEU A 15 21.88 29.78 -3.90
C LEU A 15 21.48 29.41 -5.34
N PRO A 16 22.39 28.81 -6.12
CA PRO A 16 22.00 28.16 -7.37
C PRO A 16 20.87 27.17 -7.12
N GLU A 17 19.94 27.07 -8.07
CA GLU A 17 18.71 26.28 -7.92
C GLU A 17 18.99 24.83 -7.54
N GLU A 18 19.99 24.20 -8.15
CA GLU A 18 20.44 22.84 -7.85
C GLU A 18 20.88 22.69 -6.38
N VAL A 19 21.68 23.62 -5.88
CA VAL A 19 22.20 23.60 -4.51
C VAL A 19 21.09 23.88 -3.50
N ALA A 20 20.17 24.79 -3.83
CA ALA A 20 19.00 25.08 -3.02
C ALA A 20 18.07 23.85 -2.93
N ALA A 21 17.89 23.14 -4.04
CA ALA A 21 17.10 21.91 -4.10
C ALA A 21 17.72 20.80 -3.26
N GLU A 22 19.02 20.53 -3.39
CA GLU A 22 19.73 19.55 -2.57
C GLU A 22 19.67 19.88 -1.08
N LEU A 23 19.92 21.14 -0.71
CA LEU A 23 19.81 21.60 0.66
C LEU A 23 18.39 21.41 1.20
N SER A 24 17.37 21.77 0.42
CA SER A 24 15.97 21.63 0.82
C SER A 24 15.60 20.16 1.04
N SER A 25 16.05 19.23 0.16
CA SER A 25 15.80 17.80 0.31
C SER A 25 16.44 17.29 1.59
N ALA A 26 17.72 17.60 1.81
CA ALA A 26 18.45 17.21 3.00
C ALA A 26 17.78 17.70 4.30
N LEU A 27 17.34 18.97 4.34
CA LEU A 27 16.65 19.52 5.50
C LEU A 27 15.27 18.87 5.72
N LEU A 28 14.53 18.58 4.65
CA LEU A 28 13.24 17.89 4.72
C LEU A 28 13.37 16.42 5.12
N GLU A 29 14.51 15.79 4.84
CA GLU A 29 14.87 14.44 5.31
C GLU A 29 15.36 14.40 6.77
N GLY A 30 15.42 15.56 7.44
CA GLY A 30 15.76 15.68 8.86
C GLY A 30 17.22 16.00 9.15
N MET A 31 17.99 16.48 8.17
CA MET A 31 19.34 16.98 8.42
C MET A 31 19.30 18.21 9.34
N GLY A 32 19.96 18.15 10.51
CA GLY A 32 20.07 19.29 11.41
C GLY A 32 20.91 20.45 10.85
N TYR A 33 20.61 21.69 11.24
CA TYR A 33 21.24 22.90 10.69
C TYR A 33 22.77 22.96 10.87
N ALA A 34 23.31 22.43 11.98
CA ALA A 34 24.75 22.36 12.18
C ALA A 34 25.44 21.49 11.12
N LYS A 35 24.83 20.34 10.78
CA LYS A 35 25.33 19.43 9.76
C LYS A 35 25.16 20.03 8.36
N ALA A 36 24.02 20.65 8.07
CA ALA A 36 23.78 21.34 6.80
C ALA A 36 24.77 22.49 6.57
N ARG A 37 25.06 23.27 7.62
CA ARG A 37 26.07 24.34 7.57
C ARG A 37 27.46 23.83 7.24
N LYS A 38 27.87 22.73 7.87
CA LYS A 38 29.16 22.09 7.57
C LYS A 38 29.19 21.59 6.13
N TRP A 39 28.14 20.87 5.70
CA TRP A 39 28.01 20.35 4.34
C TRP A 39 28.09 21.46 3.27
N LEU A 40 27.41 22.60 3.45
CA LEU A 40 27.48 23.75 2.54
C LEU A 40 28.86 24.38 2.47
N ALA A 41 29.54 24.48 3.61
CA ALA A 41 30.89 25.03 3.66
C ALA A 41 31.89 24.10 2.98
N ASP A 42 31.78 22.79 3.20
CA ASP A 42 32.71 21.78 2.69
C ASP A 42 32.52 21.54 1.18
N ASN A 43 31.29 21.49 0.68
CA ASN A 43 31.00 21.14 -0.72
C ASN A 43 30.90 22.35 -1.65
N TYR A 44 30.43 23.50 -1.15
CA TYR A 44 30.14 24.69 -1.98
C TYR A 44 30.86 25.95 -1.51
N GLY A 45 31.65 25.88 -0.44
CA GLY A 45 32.34 27.05 0.12
C GLY A 45 31.41 28.11 0.73
N VAL A 46 30.12 27.81 0.89
CA VAL A 46 29.13 28.79 1.36
C VAL A 46 29.04 28.76 2.88
N ARG A 47 29.35 29.90 3.51
CA ARG A 47 29.18 30.10 4.96
C ARG A 47 27.94 30.94 5.23
N ALA A 48 27.01 30.39 6.02
CA ALA A 48 25.80 31.07 6.48
C ALA A 48 25.65 30.95 8.02
N SER A 49 24.87 31.85 8.61
CA SER A 49 24.48 31.80 10.02
C SER A 49 23.31 30.84 10.25
N MET A 50 23.06 30.44 11.50
CA MET A 50 21.90 29.60 11.84
C MET A 50 20.56 30.30 11.53
N ASP A 51 20.49 31.62 11.73
CA ASP A 51 19.30 32.41 11.40
C ASP A 51 18.97 32.36 9.91
N ALA A 52 19.99 32.35 9.03
CA ALA A 52 19.80 32.20 7.60
C ALA A 52 19.17 30.84 7.24
N PHE A 53 19.56 29.75 7.93
CA PHE A 53 18.94 28.43 7.73
C PHE A 53 17.48 28.43 8.16
N SER A 54 17.15 29.06 9.29
CA SER A 54 15.75 29.18 9.74
C SER A 54 14.90 29.90 8.70
N ARG A 55 15.38 31.04 8.18
CA ARG A 55 14.69 31.79 7.13
C ARG A 55 14.58 31.03 5.81
N PHE A 56 15.64 30.33 5.42
CA PHE A 56 15.62 29.46 4.24
C PHE A 56 14.55 28.37 4.41
N TYR A 57 14.49 27.74 5.58
CA TYR A 57 13.48 26.72 5.87
C TYR A 57 12.07 27.29 5.77
N GLU A 58 11.80 28.43 6.39
CA GLU A 58 10.48 29.08 6.34
C GLU A 58 10.06 29.50 4.93
N LYS A 59 11.00 29.97 4.10
CA LYS A 59 10.70 30.50 2.76
C LYS A 59 10.69 29.46 1.66
N VAL A 60 11.46 28.38 1.81
CA VAL A 60 11.66 27.37 0.77
C VAL A 60 11.12 26.01 1.22
N CYS A 61 11.61 25.49 2.34
CA CYS A 61 11.28 24.14 2.79
C CYS A 61 9.82 24.01 3.27
N ALA A 62 9.32 24.96 4.05
CA ALA A 62 7.98 24.90 4.63
C ALA A 62 6.86 24.98 3.56
N PRO A 63 6.92 25.89 2.56
CA PRO A 63 5.97 25.89 1.45
C PRO A 63 6.02 24.59 0.64
N GLU A 64 7.22 24.06 0.39
CA GLU A 64 7.36 22.80 -0.34
C GLU A 64 6.79 21.61 0.44
N LEU A 65 7.06 21.53 1.75
CA LEU A 65 6.48 20.52 2.63
C LEU A 65 4.95 20.58 2.62
N LEU A 66 4.36 21.78 2.68
CA LEU A 66 2.92 21.97 2.56
C LEU A 66 2.39 21.55 1.18
N ALA A 67 3.11 21.87 0.10
CA ALA A 67 2.74 21.45 -1.25
C ALA A 67 2.81 19.92 -1.42
N ARG A 68 3.83 19.26 -0.85
CA ARG A 68 3.94 17.80 -0.78
C ARG A 68 2.76 17.20 -0.02
N ARG A 69 2.42 17.74 1.16
CA ARG A 69 1.26 17.30 1.96
C ARG A 69 -0.05 17.47 1.20
N ARG A 70 -0.28 18.62 0.53
CA ARG A 70 -1.48 18.84 -0.28
C ARG A 70 -1.61 17.84 -1.42
N ARG A 71 -0.51 17.50 -2.09
CA ARG A 71 -0.49 16.45 -3.11
C ARG A 71 -0.87 15.10 -2.50
N THR A 72 -0.27 14.73 -1.37
CA THR A 72 -0.60 13.49 -0.65
C THR A 72 -2.07 13.43 -0.23
N VAL A 73 -2.62 14.51 0.33
CA VAL A 73 -4.03 14.58 0.73
C VAL A 73 -4.94 14.43 -0.48
N LYS A 74 -4.67 15.16 -1.58
CA LYS A 74 -5.45 15.02 -2.81
C LYS A 74 -5.44 13.59 -3.36
N THR A 75 -4.28 12.93 -3.34
CA THR A 75 -4.18 11.52 -3.73
C THR A 75 -4.98 10.62 -2.77
N ALA A 76 -4.93 10.89 -1.47
CA ALA A 76 -5.69 10.15 -0.48
C ALA A 76 -7.21 10.33 -0.65
N ASP A 77 -7.67 11.55 -0.95
CA ASP A 77 -9.08 11.87 -1.20
C ASP A 77 -9.58 11.16 -2.46
N MET A 78 -8.80 11.20 -3.55
CA MET A 78 -9.10 10.42 -4.77
C MET A 78 -9.17 8.91 -4.50
N LEU A 79 -8.28 8.41 -3.62
CA LEU A 79 -8.31 7.02 -3.18
C LEU A 79 -9.59 6.70 -2.39
N ALA A 80 -9.96 7.57 -1.45
CA ALA A 80 -11.15 7.41 -0.61
C ALA A 80 -12.43 7.41 -1.45
N GLU A 81 -12.53 8.28 -2.46
CA GLU A 81 -13.63 8.29 -3.42
C GLU A 81 -13.72 6.98 -4.23
N ALA A 82 -12.57 6.44 -4.68
CA ALA A 82 -12.54 5.16 -5.40
C ALA A 82 -12.98 3.96 -4.54
N VAL A 83 -12.65 3.98 -3.24
CA VAL A 83 -13.13 2.99 -2.25
C VAL A 83 -14.62 3.15 -2.01
N ALA A 84 -15.10 4.38 -1.78
CA ALA A 84 -16.50 4.67 -1.52
C ALA A 84 -17.40 4.30 -2.70
N ALA A 85 -16.88 4.40 -3.94
CA ALA A 85 -17.57 3.95 -5.15
C ALA A 85 -17.70 2.41 -5.26
N GLY A 86 -17.22 1.65 -4.27
CA GLY A 86 -17.36 0.19 -4.24
C GLY A 86 -16.61 -0.53 -5.35
N THR A 87 -15.71 0.18 -6.05
CA THR A 87 -14.90 -0.45 -7.08
C THR A 87 -13.87 -1.30 -6.35
N GLY A 88 -14.02 -2.63 -6.36
CA GLY A 88 -12.97 -3.59 -5.92
C GLY A 88 -11.64 -3.46 -6.67
N ARG A 89 -11.44 -2.35 -7.39
CA ARG A 89 -10.24 -1.90 -8.08
C ARG A 89 -9.27 -1.23 -7.12
N TYR A 90 -9.68 -0.81 -5.92
CA TYR A 90 -8.79 -0.17 -4.96
C TYR A 90 -7.59 -1.06 -4.60
N ASP A 91 -7.84 -2.31 -4.20
CA ASP A 91 -6.79 -3.25 -3.82
C ASP A 91 -5.85 -3.55 -4.99
N ALA A 92 -6.40 -3.64 -6.20
CA ALA A 92 -5.62 -3.80 -7.42
C ALA A 92 -4.70 -2.59 -7.67
N VAL A 93 -5.23 -1.37 -7.57
CA VAL A 93 -4.45 -0.13 -7.73
C VAL A 93 -3.37 0.00 -6.65
N LEU A 94 -3.71 -0.28 -5.39
CA LEU A 94 -2.76 -0.25 -4.29
C LEU A 94 -1.63 -1.25 -4.52
N MET A 95 -1.96 -2.48 -4.93
CA MET A 95 -0.98 -3.51 -5.22
C MET A 95 -0.07 -3.11 -6.40
N GLU A 96 -0.61 -2.47 -7.44
CA GLU A 96 0.19 -1.92 -8.54
C GLU A 96 1.13 -0.79 -8.07
N GLN A 97 0.68 0.10 -7.20
CA GLN A 97 1.54 1.14 -6.61
C GLN A 97 2.65 0.54 -5.74
N VAL A 98 2.35 -0.51 -4.96
CA VAL A 98 3.37 -1.24 -4.19
C VAL A 98 4.39 -1.89 -5.13
N LYS A 99 3.96 -2.52 -6.22
CA LYS A 99 4.87 -3.11 -7.23
C LYS A 99 5.75 -2.03 -7.88
N GLN A 100 5.16 -0.92 -8.31
CA GLN A 100 5.91 0.20 -8.89
C GLN A 100 6.95 0.73 -7.90
N ARG A 101 6.56 0.99 -6.65
CA ARG A 101 7.49 1.50 -5.64
C ARG A 101 8.61 0.51 -5.33
N THR A 102 8.31 -0.78 -5.33
CA THR A 102 9.31 -1.83 -5.14
C THR A 102 10.32 -1.83 -6.29
N PHE A 103 9.84 -1.70 -7.53
CA PHE A 103 10.67 -1.60 -8.72
C PHE A 103 11.60 -0.38 -8.67
N GLU A 104 11.07 0.80 -8.32
CA GLU A 104 11.87 2.02 -8.14
C GLU A 104 12.98 1.84 -7.10
N LEU A 105 12.69 1.18 -5.98
CA LEU A 105 13.68 0.92 -4.93
C LEU A 105 14.75 -0.10 -5.38
N LEU A 106 14.39 -1.10 -6.18
CA LEU A 106 15.34 -2.06 -6.74
C LEU A 106 16.33 -1.41 -7.70
N LEU A 107 15.91 -0.36 -8.42
CA LEU A 107 16.78 0.39 -9.33
C LEU A 107 17.65 1.43 -8.61
N ASN A 108 17.38 1.74 -7.35
CA ASN A 108 18.13 2.73 -6.59
C ASN A 108 19.29 2.07 -5.81
N PRO A 109 20.57 2.32 -6.15
CA PRO A 109 21.71 1.72 -5.46
C PRO A 109 21.83 2.09 -3.97
N GLN A 110 21.15 3.16 -3.54
CA GLN A 110 21.13 3.62 -2.15
C GLN A 110 19.90 3.12 -1.37
N ALA A 111 19.03 2.32 -1.99
CA ALA A 111 17.87 1.79 -1.31
C ALA A 111 18.26 0.88 -0.14
N LYS A 112 17.52 1.00 0.97
CA LYS A 112 17.72 0.14 2.14
C LYS A 112 17.13 -1.24 1.84
N ALA A 113 17.93 -2.29 2.00
CA ALA A 113 17.52 -3.67 1.77
C ALA A 113 16.23 -4.05 2.51
N ASP A 114 16.08 -3.61 3.77
CA ASP A 114 14.90 -3.88 4.59
C ASP A 114 13.60 -3.35 3.98
N GLN A 115 13.65 -2.18 3.32
CA GLN A 115 12.47 -1.59 2.68
C GLN A 115 12.06 -2.38 1.44
N VAL A 116 13.02 -2.84 0.65
CA VAL A 116 12.78 -3.68 -0.53
C VAL A 116 12.16 -5.01 -0.12
N MET A 117 12.74 -5.67 0.90
CA MET A 117 12.25 -6.96 1.41
C MET A 117 10.82 -6.86 1.97
N LEU A 118 10.51 -5.78 2.70
CA LEU A 118 9.17 -5.56 3.23
C LEU A 118 8.11 -5.46 2.10
N LEU A 119 8.39 -4.71 1.04
CA LEU A 119 7.45 -4.54 -0.06
C LEU A 119 7.33 -5.82 -0.90
N MET A 120 8.44 -6.51 -1.19
CA MET A 120 8.43 -7.82 -1.85
C MET A 120 7.58 -8.84 -1.07
N SER A 121 7.74 -8.92 0.26
CA SER A 121 6.92 -9.78 1.12
C SER A 121 5.44 -9.41 1.08
N THR A 122 5.12 -8.12 0.95
CA THR A 122 3.73 -7.65 0.84
C THR A 122 3.12 -8.09 -0.49
N ILE A 123 3.86 -7.97 -1.59
CA ILE A 123 3.43 -8.45 -2.93
C ILE A 123 3.19 -9.96 -2.89
N GLN A 124 4.14 -10.72 -2.34
CA GLN A 124 4.01 -12.18 -2.23
C GLN A 124 2.77 -12.58 -1.43
N ARG A 125 2.53 -11.96 -0.27
CA ARG A 125 1.32 -12.23 0.52
C ARG A 125 0.03 -11.92 -0.23
N GLY A 126 0.01 -10.85 -1.03
CA GLY A 126 -1.12 -10.54 -1.90
C GLY A 126 -1.37 -11.61 -2.96
N GLN A 127 -0.31 -12.15 -3.56
CA GLN A 127 -0.41 -13.26 -4.52
C GLN A 127 -0.89 -14.56 -3.85
N ASP A 128 -0.36 -14.88 -2.67
CA ASP A 128 -0.76 -16.06 -1.90
C ASP A 128 -2.25 -16.00 -1.51
N GLN A 129 -2.74 -14.82 -1.14
CA GLN A 129 -4.15 -14.62 -0.84
C GLN A 129 -5.02 -14.86 -2.07
N LYS A 130 -4.65 -14.30 -3.22
CA LYS A 130 -5.38 -14.52 -4.48
C LYS A 130 -5.40 -16.00 -4.87
N LEU A 131 -4.27 -16.70 -4.74
CA LEU A 131 -4.20 -18.13 -5.01
C LEU A 131 -5.12 -18.93 -4.09
N LYS A 132 -5.18 -18.58 -2.80
CA LYS A 132 -6.09 -19.22 -1.84
C LYS A 132 -7.56 -18.96 -2.17
N GLU A 133 -7.91 -17.75 -2.62
CA GLU A 133 -9.26 -17.41 -3.08
C GLU A 133 -9.66 -18.27 -4.29
N GLU A 134 -8.77 -18.41 -5.28
CA GLU A 134 -8.98 -19.27 -6.45
C GLU A 134 -9.10 -20.76 -6.06
N GLN A 135 -8.26 -21.24 -5.15
CA GLN A 135 -8.35 -22.61 -4.63
C GLN A 135 -9.66 -22.86 -3.88
N LEU A 136 -10.11 -21.91 -3.07
CA LEU A 136 -11.37 -22.02 -2.33
C LEU A 136 -12.57 -22.00 -3.29
N ALA A 137 -12.54 -21.16 -4.32
CA ALA A 137 -13.56 -21.14 -5.37
C ALA A 137 -13.63 -22.48 -6.09
N LEU A 138 -12.48 -23.00 -6.54
CA LEU A 138 -12.42 -24.32 -7.19
C LEU A 138 -12.89 -25.46 -6.27
N ALA A 139 -12.57 -25.39 -4.98
CA ALA A 139 -13.02 -26.38 -4.00
C ALA A 139 -14.54 -26.32 -3.80
N ARG A 140 -15.13 -25.12 -3.77
CA ARG A 140 -16.59 -24.93 -3.74
C ARG A 140 -17.25 -25.49 -4.98
N ASP A 141 -16.74 -25.16 -6.18
CA ASP A 141 -17.29 -25.64 -7.44
C ASP A 141 -17.27 -27.17 -7.51
N LYS A 142 -16.15 -27.79 -7.10
CA LYS A 142 -16.04 -29.25 -7.03
C LYS A 142 -17.02 -29.84 -6.02
N PHE A 143 -17.15 -29.22 -4.86
CA PHE A 143 -18.10 -29.67 -3.84
C PHE A 143 -19.54 -29.58 -4.35
N GLU A 144 -19.94 -28.47 -4.95
CA GLU A 144 -21.28 -28.27 -5.52
C GLU A 144 -21.57 -29.25 -6.65
N PHE A 145 -20.59 -29.52 -7.52
CA PHE A 145 -20.71 -30.51 -8.57
C PHE A 145 -20.90 -31.93 -8.00
N SER A 146 -20.05 -32.35 -7.06
CA SER A 146 -20.18 -33.66 -6.41
C SER A 146 -21.47 -33.79 -5.60
N ALA A 147 -21.93 -32.70 -4.97
CA ALA A 147 -23.21 -32.64 -4.28
C ALA A 147 -24.38 -32.88 -5.25
N ALA A 148 -24.35 -32.23 -6.42
CA ALA A 148 -25.37 -32.40 -7.45
C ALA A 148 -25.37 -33.83 -8.01
N GLU A 149 -24.20 -34.41 -8.30
CA GLU A 149 -24.09 -35.81 -8.73
C GLU A 149 -24.64 -36.79 -7.69
N ALA A 150 -24.29 -36.61 -6.41
CA ALA A 150 -24.78 -37.46 -5.33
C ALA A 150 -26.30 -37.32 -5.15
N ALA A 151 -26.83 -36.10 -5.23
CA ALA A 151 -28.26 -35.85 -5.16
C ALA A 151 -29.03 -36.51 -6.31
N LEU A 152 -28.47 -36.47 -7.53
CA LEU A 152 -29.05 -37.17 -8.69
C LEU A 152 -29.02 -38.68 -8.50
N LYS A 153 -27.91 -39.23 -7.99
CA LYS A 153 -27.75 -40.66 -7.74
C LYS A 153 -28.72 -41.19 -6.68
N HIS A 154 -28.99 -40.42 -5.63
CA HIS A 154 -29.81 -40.80 -4.49
C HIS A 154 -31.19 -40.12 -4.45
N ALA A 155 -31.68 -39.67 -5.61
CA ALA A 155 -32.90 -38.85 -5.69
C ALA A 155 -34.14 -39.55 -5.10
N ALA A 156 -34.27 -40.86 -5.29
CA ALA A 156 -35.40 -41.64 -4.79
C ALA A 156 -35.37 -41.75 -3.25
N GLU A 157 -34.20 -42.06 -2.68
CA GLU A 157 -34.03 -42.18 -1.24
C GLU A 157 -34.15 -40.82 -0.53
N LEU A 158 -33.63 -39.74 -1.14
CA LEU A 158 -33.82 -38.38 -0.63
C LEU A 158 -35.29 -37.97 -0.60
N GLN A 159 -36.10 -38.43 -1.55
CA GLN A 159 -37.55 -38.19 -1.57
C GLN A 159 -38.26 -38.92 -0.40
N VAL A 160 -37.80 -40.12 -0.04
CA VAL A 160 -38.31 -40.86 1.13
C VAL A 160 -37.98 -40.12 2.42
N ILE A 161 -36.72 -39.67 2.59
CA ILE A 161 -36.28 -38.90 3.76
C ILE A 161 -37.07 -37.58 3.89
N SER A 162 -37.31 -36.89 2.78
CA SER A 162 -38.08 -35.64 2.76
C SER A 162 -39.51 -35.83 3.28
N ARG A 163 -40.14 -36.96 2.95
CA ARG A 163 -41.53 -37.29 3.31
C ARG A 163 -41.68 -37.88 4.72
N ASP A 164 -40.61 -38.25 5.39
CA ASP A 164 -40.65 -38.78 6.76
C ASP A 164 -41.14 -37.71 7.74
N THR A 165 -42.34 -37.87 8.31
CA THR A 165 -42.90 -36.91 9.27
C THR A 165 -42.38 -37.10 10.69
N SER A 166 -41.63 -38.17 10.97
CA SER A 166 -41.09 -38.47 12.30
C SER A 166 -39.84 -37.66 12.64
N LYS A 167 -39.21 -37.02 11.64
CA LYS A 167 -37.97 -36.25 11.80
C LYS A 167 -38.22 -34.76 11.57
N ASP A 168 -37.50 -33.94 12.33
CA ASP A 168 -37.47 -32.49 12.12
C ASP A 168 -36.60 -32.12 10.91
N THR A 169 -36.65 -30.85 10.50
CA THR A 169 -35.90 -30.37 9.32
C THR A 169 -34.40 -30.63 9.44
N GLN A 170 -33.83 -30.45 10.64
CA GLN A 170 -32.41 -30.66 10.87
C GLN A 170 -32.03 -32.15 10.78
N GLY A 171 -32.85 -33.04 11.34
CA GLY A 171 -32.69 -34.48 11.24
C GLY A 171 -32.73 -34.98 9.80
N LYS A 172 -33.65 -34.44 8.99
CA LYS A 172 -33.73 -34.75 7.55
C LYS A 172 -32.47 -34.31 6.79
N VAL A 173 -31.97 -33.11 7.06
CA VAL A 173 -30.74 -32.60 6.43
C VAL A 173 -29.53 -33.46 6.82
N ASN A 174 -29.41 -33.84 8.08
CA ASN A 174 -28.30 -34.67 8.55
C ASN A 174 -28.31 -36.07 7.92
N GLU A 175 -29.50 -36.69 7.80
CA GLU A 175 -29.62 -38.01 7.17
C GLU A 175 -29.39 -37.97 5.66
N ALA A 176 -29.89 -36.93 4.99
CA ALA A 176 -29.57 -36.66 3.58
C ALA A 176 -28.06 -36.46 3.37
N ARG A 177 -27.37 -35.73 4.26
CA ARG A 177 -25.91 -35.59 4.20
C ARG A 177 -25.19 -36.93 4.40
N ARG A 178 -25.63 -37.75 5.36
CA ARG A 178 -25.06 -39.09 5.60
C ARG A 178 -25.22 -40.00 4.39
N LEU A 179 -26.36 -39.91 3.71
CA LEU A 179 -26.63 -40.66 2.49
C LEU A 179 -25.78 -40.19 1.31
N MET A 180 -25.65 -38.88 1.10
CA MET A 180 -24.91 -38.31 -0.04
C MET A 180 -23.40 -38.40 0.11
N TYR A 181 -22.86 -38.33 1.33
CA TYR A 181 -21.41 -38.20 1.57
C TYR A 181 -20.80 -39.26 2.50
N GLY A 182 -21.61 -40.16 3.08
CA GLY A 182 -21.15 -41.16 4.06
C GLY A 182 -21.11 -40.65 5.51
N GLU A 183 -20.71 -41.52 6.46
CA GLU A 183 -20.65 -41.20 7.90
C GLU A 183 -19.47 -40.30 8.31
N ASP A 184 -18.50 -40.09 7.42
CA ASP A 184 -17.27 -39.32 7.69
C ASP A 184 -17.37 -37.83 7.28
N ALA A 185 -18.55 -37.34 6.89
CA ALA A 185 -18.79 -35.93 6.60
C ALA A 185 -18.93 -35.10 7.91
N LYS A 186 -17.87 -35.06 8.73
CA LYS A 186 -17.72 -34.14 9.87
C LYS A 186 -16.88 -32.92 9.49
#